data_AF-A0A0R2U202-F1
#
_entry.id   AF-A0A0R2U202-F1
#
_cell.length_a   1.000
_cell.length_b   1.000
_cell.length_c   1.000
_cell.angle_alpha   90.00
_cell.angle_beta   90.00
_cell.angle_gamma   90.00
#
_symmetry.space_group_name_H-M   'P 1'
#
loop_
_entity.id
_entity.type
_entity.pdbx_description
1 polymer ?
#
loop_
_entity_poly.entity_id
_entity_poly.type
_entity_poly.pdbx_seq_one_letter_code
_entity_poly.pdbx_strand_id
1 'polypeptide(L)'
;VQSTPTDGNYSITGAPRIVKGMVIIGNGGAELGVRGYVSAYDVATGEMKWRFYTVPGDRNKPQESVALEAALETWSGDEWYKLGGGGGTAWDSLVYDPDLDLLYIGTGNGSPWNRDLRSPGGGDNLYLSSIVALRPDTGEYVWHYQVTPADNWDYTATQQLVLAELDIKGELRSVIMQAPKNGFFYVLDRKTGELLSADKFGKVTWATHVDMDTGRPVESKFADYQKNGGSIIWPSPYGAHNWQPMSFSTKTQLMYIPVQSIPAFFSAEKDVEYRVNRWNTGVDLNTNRDPKSWVAGKASVDALVYGELVAWDPIKKQRAWQVHHKKPSNGGILSTEGDLVFQGTWDGTFAAYDAYNGDKLWQYKSDSAVLAGPMTYELDGEQYIAVAQGSGGTLMLTIGDELQRNKTNQNKLLVFKRGQFNQTNTVASEELTTIRALGHTANTDPDLIKLGESIYHNNCGSCHGINALSNYVLPNLRYMSEQTHLDFASIVIGGTRTHKGMIGFYATL
;
A
#
# COMPACT_ATOMS: atom_id res chain seq x y z
N VAL A 1 -11.31 22.72 5.68
CA VAL A 1 -10.35 22.80 4.55
C VAL A 1 -10.73 21.74 3.53
N GLN A 2 -10.95 22.13 2.28
CA GLN A 2 -11.15 21.19 1.17
C GLN A 2 -9.81 21.07 0.43
N SER A 3 -9.09 19.96 0.60
CA SER A 3 -7.76 19.80 -0.02
C SER A 3 -7.83 19.25 -1.45
N THR A 4 -8.85 18.44 -1.73
CA THR A 4 -9.05 17.79 -3.03
C THR A 4 -10.23 18.39 -3.80
N PRO A 5 -10.23 18.36 -5.15
CA PRO A 5 -11.43 18.68 -5.93
C PRO A 5 -12.63 17.81 -5.51
N THR A 6 -13.84 18.39 -5.54
CA THR A 6 -15.09 17.69 -5.16
C THR A 6 -15.66 16.82 -6.29
N ASP A 7 -15.17 17.02 -7.51
CA ASP A 7 -15.59 16.39 -8.76
C ASP A 7 -14.52 15.44 -9.33
N GLY A 8 -13.46 15.15 -8.57
CA GLY A 8 -12.36 14.28 -8.98
C GLY A 8 -12.28 12.98 -8.19
N ASN A 9 -11.57 11.99 -8.72
CA ASN A 9 -11.36 10.68 -8.11
C ASN A 9 -10.33 10.68 -6.95
N TYR A 10 -10.28 11.76 -6.17
CA TYR A 10 -9.32 11.93 -5.08
C TYR A 10 -9.89 11.40 -3.76
N SER A 11 -9.02 10.87 -2.91
CA SER A 11 -9.33 10.52 -1.52
C SER A 11 -8.19 10.96 -0.59
N ILE A 12 -8.43 10.95 0.72
CA ILE A 12 -7.39 11.17 1.75
C ILE A 12 -7.48 10.04 2.75
N THR A 13 -6.37 9.34 2.97
CA THR A 13 -6.28 8.17 3.87
C THR A 13 -5.14 8.28 4.88
N GLY A 14 -4.03 8.92 4.50
CA GLY A 14 -2.88 9.16 5.37
C GLY A 14 -3.16 10.18 6.47
N ALA A 15 -2.35 10.12 7.53
CA ALA A 15 -2.38 11.10 8.61
C ALA A 15 -1.74 12.43 8.17
N PRO A 16 -2.35 13.60 8.44
CA PRO A 16 -1.67 14.87 8.23
C PRO A 16 -0.53 15.05 9.23
N ARG A 17 0.49 15.82 8.87
CA ARG A 17 1.57 16.26 9.77
C ARG A 17 1.49 17.76 9.98
N ILE A 18 1.81 18.23 11.18
CA ILE A 18 1.88 19.66 11.49
C ILE A 18 3.34 20.07 11.57
N VAL A 19 3.75 21.01 10.72
CA VAL A 19 5.11 21.56 10.67
C VAL A 19 5.00 23.07 10.66
N LYS A 20 5.66 23.74 11.61
CA LYS A 20 5.74 25.22 11.69
C LYS A 20 4.37 25.91 11.59
N GLY A 21 3.35 25.35 12.25
CA GLY A 21 1.98 25.90 12.24
C GLY A 21 1.17 25.59 10.98
N MET A 22 1.65 24.71 10.10
CA MET A 22 0.94 24.30 8.90
C MET A 22 0.57 22.82 8.93
N VAL A 23 -0.69 22.52 8.58
CA VAL A 23 -1.17 21.17 8.31
C VAL A 23 -0.75 20.77 6.90
N ILE A 24 0.08 19.74 6.80
CA ILE A 24 0.56 19.17 5.54
C ILE A 24 -0.18 17.87 5.28
N ILE A 25 -0.77 17.76 4.09
CA ILE A 25 -1.52 16.58 3.66
C ILE A 25 -1.39 16.37 2.15
N GLY A 26 -1.36 15.11 1.74
CA GLY A 26 -1.47 14.69 0.35
C GLY A 26 -2.85 14.08 0.05
N ASN A 27 -2.88 13.16 -0.90
CA ASN A 27 -4.09 12.49 -1.36
C ASN A 27 -3.73 11.13 -1.98
N GLY A 28 -4.74 10.29 -2.18
CA GLY A 28 -4.68 9.06 -2.97
C GLY A 28 -5.66 9.10 -4.15
N GLY A 29 -5.53 8.12 -5.04
CA GLY A 29 -6.38 7.99 -6.23
C GLY A 29 -5.64 7.66 -7.53
N ALA A 30 -4.34 7.30 -7.48
CA ALA A 30 -3.57 6.96 -8.69
C ALA A 30 -4.23 5.84 -9.51
N GLU A 31 -4.82 4.83 -8.86
CA GLU A 31 -5.57 3.77 -9.54
C GLU A 31 -6.78 4.31 -10.31
N LEU A 32 -7.36 5.42 -9.86
CA LEU A 32 -8.54 6.04 -10.47
C LEU A 32 -8.17 7.13 -11.49
N GLY A 33 -6.88 7.42 -11.68
CA GLY A 33 -6.39 8.48 -12.54
C GLY A 33 -6.53 9.88 -11.98
N VAL A 34 -5.57 10.25 -11.14
CA VAL A 34 -5.43 11.61 -10.62
C VAL A 34 -3.98 12.12 -10.69
N ARG A 35 -3.82 13.45 -10.59
CA ARG A 35 -2.50 14.11 -10.52
C ARG A 35 -2.11 14.31 -9.06
N GLY A 36 -1.01 13.70 -8.63
CA GLY A 36 -0.53 13.75 -7.26
C GLY A 36 -0.03 15.13 -6.85
N TYR A 37 -0.24 15.47 -5.58
CA TYR A 37 0.30 16.66 -4.92
C TYR A 37 0.32 16.52 -3.41
N VAL A 38 1.09 17.40 -2.76
CA VAL A 38 1.05 17.69 -1.33
C VAL A 38 0.73 19.18 -1.15
N SER A 39 -0.04 19.53 -0.12
CA SER A 39 -0.37 20.92 0.19
C SER A 39 -0.19 21.21 1.66
N ALA A 40 0.20 22.45 1.97
CA ALA A 40 0.24 22.98 3.33
C ALA A 40 -0.85 24.03 3.54
N TYR A 41 -1.51 23.94 4.69
CA TYR A 41 -2.57 24.84 5.10
C TYR A 41 -2.26 25.43 6.46
N ASP A 42 -2.58 26.69 6.68
CA ASP A 42 -2.53 27.33 7.99
C ASP A 42 -3.37 26.54 9.01
N VAL A 43 -2.81 26.21 10.18
CA VAL A 43 -3.53 25.43 11.20
C VAL A 43 -4.70 26.20 11.83
N ALA A 44 -4.64 27.53 11.87
CA ALA A 44 -5.66 28.36 12.50
C ALA A 44 -6.78 28.73 11.52
N THR A 45 -6.44 29.07 10.27
CA THR A 45 -7.41 29.57 9.29
C THR A 45 -7.83 28.53 8.25
N GLY A 46 -6.99 27.53 8.01
CA GLY A 46 -7.19 26.57 6.92
C GLY A 46 -6.87 27.13 5.52
N GLU A 47 -6.28 28.31 5.43
CA GLU A 47 -5.81 28.92 4.18
C GLU A 47 -4.65 28.10 3.59
N MET A 48 -4.70 27.79 2.29
CA MET A 48 -3.59 27.11 1.61
C MET A 48 -2.39 28.04 1.47
N LYS A 49 -1.24 27.64 2.00
CA LYS A 49 0.02 28.40 1.88
C LYS A 49 0.78 28.05 0.62
N TRP A 50 0.88 26.76 0.31
CA TRP A 50 1.56 26.27 -0.90
C TRP A 50 1.03 24.89 -1.32
N ARG A 51 1.33 24.53 -2.57
CA ARG A 51 1.09 23.20 -3.15
C ARG A 51 2.29 22.79 -4.00
N PHE A 52 2.76 21.56 -3.79
CA PHE A 52 3.75 20.90 -4.63
C PHE A 52 3.06 19.76 -5.39
N TYR A 53 2.96 19.87 -6.72
CA TYR A 53 2.57 18.74 -7.56
C TYR A 53 3.75 17.79 -7.76
N THR A 54 3.49 16.49 -7.74
CA THR A 54 4.54 15.47 -7.84
C THR A 54 4.83 15.05 -9.28
N VAL A 55 3.96 15.38 -10.23
CA VAL A 55 4.13 15.07 -11.66
C VAL A 55 3.72 16.27 -12.52
N PRO A 56 4.32 16.46 -13.71
CA PRO A 56 3.98 17.55 -14.61
C PRO A 56 2.56 17.43 -15.17
N GLY A 57 1.97 18.57 -15.49
CA GLY A 57 0.64 18.68 -16.09
C GLY A 57 0.69 18.61 -17.61
N ASP A 58 -0.25 19.33 -18.23
CA ASP A 58 -0.29 19.52 -19.69
C ASP A 58 0.98 20.23 -20.16
N ARG A 59 1.72 19.59 -21.07
CA ARG A 59 3.00 20.10 -21.58
C ARG A 59 2.88 21.41 -22.36
N ASN A 60 1.67 21.75 -22.81
CA ASN A 60 1.42 22.98 -23.56
C ASN A 60 1.11 24.16 -22.64
N LYS A 61 1.17 23.97 -21.32
CA LYS A 61 0.94 24.99 -20.30
C LYS A 61 2.19 25.16 -19.44
N PRO A 62 2.41 26.37 -18.87
CA PRO A 62 3.46 26.55 -17.86
C PRO A 62 3.27 25.58 -16.70
N GLN A 63 4.36 24.96 -16.25
CA GLN A 63 4.35 24.12 -15.07
C GLN A 63 4.40 24.98 -13.80
N GLU A 64 3.91 24.45 -12.68
CA GLU A 64 3.78 25.22 -11.43
C GLU A 64 5.12 25.52 -10.74
N SER A 65 6.21 24.87 -11.15
CA SER A 65 7.54 25.11 -10.60
C SER A 65 8.64 24.74 -11.61
N VAL A 66 9.85 25.28 -11.40
CA VAL A 66 11.06 24.92 -12.16
C VAL A 66 11.36 23.42 -12.06
N ALA A 67 11.10 22.81 -10.91
CA ALA A 67 11.25 21.38 -10.70
C ALA A 67 10.32 20.57 -11.63
N LEU A 68 9.08 21.04 -11.84
CA LEU A 68 8.14 20.38 -12.75
C LEU A 68 8.47 20.62 -14.24
N GLU A 69 9.03 21.77 -14.59
CA GLU A 69 9.58 21.98 -15.94
C GLU A 69 10.71 20.98 -16.24
N ALA A 70 11.63 20.79 -15.29
CA ALA A 70 12.68 19.77 -15.44
C ALA A 70 12.12 18.34 -15.44
N ALA A 71 11.14 18.06 -14.59
CA ALA A 71 10.49 16.75 -14.55
C ALA A 71 9.79 16.42 -15.89
N LEU A 72 9.19 17.42 -16.56
CA LEU A 72 8.49 17.25 -17.84
C LEU A 72 9.36 16.63 -18.94
N GLU A 73 10.67 16.88 -18.95
CA GLU A 73 11.62 16.27 -19.89
C GLU A 73 11.69 14.74 -19.77
N THR A 74 11.29 14.19 -18.62
CA THR A 74 11.25 12.74 -18.36
C THR A 74 9.92 12.08 -18.72
N TRP A 75 9.00 12.81 -19.36
CA TRP A 75 7.69 12.33 -19.81
C TRP A 75 7.52 12.48 -21.32
N SER A 76 6.92 11.48 -21.95
CA SER A 76 6.76 11.40 -23.40
C SER A 76 5.31 11.13 -23.81
N GLY A 77 4.92 11.51 -25.04
CA GLY A 77 3.51 11.46 -25.47
C GLY A 77 2.64 12.48 -24.72
N ASP A 78 1.32 12.38 -24.77
CA ASP A 78 0.43 13.29 -24.04
C ASP A 78 -0.48 12.54 -23.05
N GLU A 79 -0.32 11.24 -22.97
CA GLU A 79 -1.31 10.35 -22.40
C GLU A 79 -1.42 10.50 -20.88
N TRP A 80 -0.31 10.73 -20.17
CA TRP A 80 -0.35 10.85 -18.71
C TRP A 80 -1.31 11.95 -18.21
N TYR A 81 -1.34 13.11 -18.87
CA TYR A 81 -2.20 14.22 -18.44
C TYR A 81 -3.62 14.14 -19.05
N LYS A 82 -3.80 13.37 -20.14
CA LYS A 82 -5.12 13.12 -20.76
C LYS A 82 -5.88 11.95 -20.12
N LEU A 83 -5.19 10.90 -19.69
CA LEU A 83 -5.77 9.61 -19.27
C LEU A 83 -5.84 9.40 -17.75
N GLY A 84 -5.45 10.38 -16.93
CA GLY A 84 -5.52 10.20 -15.47
C GLY A 84 -4.52 11.00 -14.65
N GLY A 85 -4.04 12.14 -15.13
CA GLY A 85 -3.19 13.04 -14.35
C GLY A 85 -1.78 12.54 -14.00
N GLY A 86 -1.35 11.38 -14.50
CA GLY A 86 0.00 10.85 -14.34
C GLY A 86 0.29 10.09 -13.05
N GLY A 87 -0.55 10.19 -12.01
CA GLY A 87 -0.36 9.51 -10.73
C GLY A 87 0.54 10.29 -9.76
N GLY A 88 1.44 9.61 -9.07
CA GLY A 88 2.41 10.22 -8.15
C GLY A 88 1.81 10.67 -6.81
N THR A 89 0.64 10.15 -6.44
CA THR A 89 -0.09 10.54 -5.23
C THR A 89 0.72 10.29 -3.94
N ALA A 90 0.76 11.27 -3.04
CA ALA A 90 1.50 11.21 -1.77
C ALA A 90 0.56 10.89 -0.60
N TRP A 91 0.13 9.63 -0.51
CA TRP A 91 -1.02 9.24 0.30
C TRP A 91 -0.71 8.80 1.73
N ASP A 92 0.56 8.78 2.16
CA ASP A 92 0.94 8.27 3.50
C ASP A 92 2.12 9.01 4.17
N SER A 93 3.37 8.65 3.86
CA SER A 93 4.54 9.10 4.61
C SER A 93 4.91 10.56 4.34
N LEU A 94 4.99 11.32 5.43
CA LEU A 94 5.41 12.73 5.52
C LEU A 94 6.27 12.86 6.79
N VAL A 95 7.53 13.29 6.66
CA VAL A 95 8.47 13.39 7.79
C VAL A 95 9.23 14.71 7.71
N TYR A 96 9.53 15.33 8.86
CA TYR A 96 10.19 16.63 8.94
C TYR A 96 11.48 16.53 9.76
N ASP A 97 12.56 17.10 9.25
CA ASP A 97 13.80 17.33 9.99
C ASP A 97 13.91 18.82 10.35
N PRO A 98 13.80 19.19 11.64
CA PRO A 98 13.91 20.57 12.09
C PRO A 98 15.33 21.15 12.00
N ASP A 99 16.37 20.33 12.05
CA ASP A 99 17.76 20.80 12.01
C ASP A 99 18.16 21.22 10.59
N LEU A 100 17.61 20.55 9.58
CA LEU A 100 17.86 20.86 8.16
C LEU A 100 16.79 21.78 7.55
N ASP A 101 15.68 21.97 8.27
CA ASP A 101 14.45 22.58 7.78
C ASP A 101 14.00 21.97 6.44
N LEU A 102 13.86 20.64 6.44
CA LEU A 102 13.46 19.83 5.28
C LEU A 102 12.24 18.96 5.60
N LEU A 103 11.23 19.06 4.75
CA LEU A 103 10.08 18.16 4.70
C LEU A 103 10.34 17.09 3.65
N TYR A 104 10.28 15.82 4.05
CA TYR A 104 10.40 14.67 3.16
C TYR A 104 9.02 14.08 2.89
N ILE A 105 8.75 13.81 1.63
CA ILE A 105 7.53 13.15 1.17
C ILE A 105 7.87 11.91 0.36
N GLY A 106 7.03 10.88 0.48
CA GLY A 106 7.05 9.72 -0.41
C GLY A 106 5.98 9.86 -1.50
N THR A 107 6.34 9.67 -2.76
CA THR A 107 5.41 9.77 -3.90
C THR A 107 4.98 8.40 -4.42
N GLY A 108 3.77 8.35 -4.98
CA GLY A 108 3.12 7.11 -5.43
C GLY A 108 3.53 6.63 -6.81
N ASN A 109 2.82 5.59 -7.25
CA ASN A 109 2.89 4.95 -8.55
C ASN A 109 2.32 5.82 -9.68
N GLY A 110 2.59 5.42 -10.92
CA GLY A 110 2.07 6.09 -12.11
C GLY A 110 0.59 5.81 -12.40
N SER A 111 -0.06 6.72 -13.13
CA SER A 111 -1.40 6.51 -13.68
C SER A 111 -1.44 6.77 -15.19
N PRO A 112 -1.83 5.78 -16.02
CA PRO A 112 -2.03 4.37 -15.66
C PRO A 112 -0.73 3.72 -15.14
N TRP A 113 -0.81 2.52 -14.56
CA TRP A 113 0.37 1.78 -14.11
C TRP A 113 1.29 1.42 -15.28
N ASN A 114 0.71 1.00 -16.41
CA ASN A 114 1.44 0.60 -17.61
C ASN A 114 2.19 1.79 -18.22
N ARG A 115 3.53 1.76 -18.15
CA ARG A 115 4.40 2.85 -18.61
C ARG A 115 4.34 3.09 -20.11
N ASP A 116 4.09 2.06 -20.93
CA ASP A 116 4.01 2.19 -22.39
C ASP A 116 2.73 2.92 -22.82
N LEU A 117 1.68 2.86 -22.01
CA LEU A 117 0.43 3.60 -22.23
C LEU A 117 0.49 4.99 -21.58
N ARG A 118 1.15 5.12 -20.42
CA ARG A 118 1.30 6.39 -19.70
C ARG A 118 2.29 7.35 -20.38
N SER A 119 3.42 6.83 -20.85
CA SER A 119 4.54 7.57 -21.43
C SER A 119 5.19 6.76 -22.57
N PRO A 120 4.58 6.71 -23.77
CA PRO A 120 4.92 5.76 -24.83
C PRO A 120 6.36 5.81 -25.38
N GLY A 121 7.02 6.96 -25.28
CA GLY A 121 8.44 7.15 -25.62
C GLY A 121 9.40 6.87 -24.45
N GLY A 122 8.91 6.34 -23.33
CA GLY A 122 9.68 6.05 -22.13
C GLY A 122 9.92 7.27 -21.24
N GLY A 123 11.10 7.31 -20.62
CA GLY A 123 11.48 8.33 -19.64
C GLY A 123 11.19 7.93 -18.19
N ASP A 124 11.92 8.55 -17.27
CA ASP A 124 11.88 8.24 -15.83
C ASP A 124 10.55 8.57 -15.16
N ASN A 125 9.76 9.46 -15.77
CA ASN A 125 8.47 9.92 -15.28
C ASN A 125 8.57 10.53 -13.88
N LEU A 126 9.42 11.54 -13.70
CA LEU A 126 9.60 12.22 -12.43
C LEU A 126 8.33 12.97 -11.99
N TYR A 127 7.97 13.00 -10.71
CA TYR A 127 8.62 12.36 -9.56
C TYR A 127 7.84 11.13 -9.09
N LEU A 128 7.45 10.21 -9.99
CA LEU A 128 6.84 8.93 -9.59
C LEU A 128 7.80 8.12 -8.70
N SER A 129 7.26 7.33 -7.78
CA SER A 129 8.00 6.41 -6.90
C SER A 129 9.31 6.99 -6.36
N SER A 130 9.23 8.17 -5.74
CA SER A 130 10.38 8.96 -5.30
C SER A 130 10.26 9.36 -3.83
N ILE A 131 11.43 9.54 -3.21
CA ILE A 131 11.58 10.32 -1.98
C ILE A 131 11.95 11.73 -2.40
N VAL A 132 11.16 12.72 -1.99
CA VAL A 132 11.37 14.13 -2.37
C VAL A 132 11.52 14.98 -1.11
N ALA A 133 12.56 15.81 -1.07
CA ALA A 133 12.78 16.80 -0.03
C ALA A 133 12.32 18.18 -0.49
N LEU A 134 11.55 18.85 0.36
CA LEU A 134 10.94 20.15 0.14
C LEU A 134 11.28 21.11 1.27
N ARG A 135 11.28 22.41 0.98
CA ARG A 135 11.24 23.45 2.02
C ARG A 135 9.85 23.49 2.65
N PRO A 136 9.72 23.37 3.98
CA PRO A 136 8.40 23.29 4.63
C PRO A 136 7.62 24.61 4.54
N ASP A 137 8.31 25.76 4.49
CA ASP A 137 7.66 27.08 4.45
C ASP A 137 7.06 27.42 3.09
N THR A 138 7.65 26.90 2.01
CA THR A 138 7.33 27.32 0.62
C THR A 138 6.87 26.18 -0.28
N GLY A 139 7.13 24.91 0.09
CA GLY A 139 6.95 23.76 -0.78
C GLY A 139 7.99 23.67 -1.90
N GLU A 140 9.05 24.47 -1.86
CA GLU A 140 10.10 24.49 -2.88
C GLU A 140 10.90 23.18 -2.87
N TYR A 141 11.14 22.63 -4.06
CA TYR A 141 11.95 21.43 -4.26
C TYR A 141 13.42 21.65 -3.82
N VAL A 142 14.00 20.65 -3.15
CA VAL A 142 15.42 20.65 -2.75
C VAL A 142 16.18 19.53 -3.44
N TRP A 143 15.79 18.27 -3.20
CA TRP A 143 16.38 17.10 -3.83
C TRP A 143 15.35 15.98 -3.95
N HIS A 144 15.62 14.98 -4.80
CA HIS A 144 14.87 13.73 -4.80
C HIS A 144 15.79 12.53 -5.03
N TYR A 145 15.31 11.35 -4.64
CA TYR A 145 15.83 10.07 -5.09
C TYR A 145 14.67 9.23 -5.63
N GLN A 146 14.75 8.82 -6.89
CA GLN A 146 13.72 8.00 -7.51
C GLN A 146 14.00 6.52 -7.27
N VAL A 147 13.16 5.92 -6.43
CA VAL A 147 13.29 4.53 -5.97
C VAL A 147 12.95 3.54 -7.10
N THR A 148 11.96 3.87 -7.94
CA THR A 148 11.56 3.06 -9.10
C THR A 148 11.37 3.95 -10.33
N PRO A 149 12.44 4.19 -11.12
CA PRO A 149 12.33 4.92 -12.37
C PRO A 149 11.37 4.24 -13.35
N ALA A 150 10.55 5.04 -14.03
CA ALA A 150 9.54 4.56 -14.97
C ALA A 150 8.63 3.45 -14.38
N ASP A 151 8.14 3.64 -13.15
CA ASP A 151 7.27 2.69 -12.44
C ASP A 151 6.21 2.06 -13.37
N ASN A 152 6.12 0.74 -13.33
CA ASN A 152 5.29 -0.05 -14.23
C ASN A 152 4.41 -1.09 -13.48
N TRP A 153 4.48 -1.13 -12.15
CA TRP A 153 4.00 -2.26 -11.35
C TRP A 153 3.19 -1.87 -10.10
N ASP A 154 2.75 -0.62 -10.02
CA ASP A 154 2.20 -0.04 -8.78
C ASP A 154 3.23 -0.05 -7.64
N TYR A 155 4.47 0.34 -7.94
CA TYR A 155 5.49 0.52 -6.91
C TYR A 155 5.50 1.97 -6.45
N THR A 156 4.84 2.19 -5.31
CA THR A 156 4.91 3.46 -4.58
C THR A 156 6.20 3.57 -3.78
N ALA A 157 6.61 4.81 -3.48
CA ALA A 157 7.58 5.16 -2.46
C ALA A 157 6.94 5.94 -1.29
N THR A 158 5.63 5.76 -1.08
CA THR A 158 4.84 6.41 -0.02
C THR A 158 5.00 5.74 1.35
N GLN A 159 5.68 4.60 1.40
CA GLN A 159 5.97 3.84 2.62
C GLN A 159 6.75 4.69 3.62
N GLN A 160 6.71 4.26 4.89
CA GLN A 160 7.27 5.03 6.00
C GLN A 160 8.73 5.43 5.74
N LEU A 161 9.01 6.70 6.00
CA LEU A 161 10.36 7.27 6.02
C LEU A 161 10.83 7.31 7.47
N VAL A 162 12.06 6.88 7.73
CA VAL A 162 12.65 6.93 9.07
C VAL A 162 13.98 7.67 9.02
N LEU A 163 14.09 8.75 9.80
CA LEU A 163 15.33 9.50 9.97
C LEU A 163 16.13 8.87 11.11
N ALA A 164 17.43 8.70 10.91
CA ALA A 164 18.33 8.19 11.95
C ALA A 164 19.77 8.69 11.74
N GLU A 165 20.62 8.47 12.73
CA GLU A 165 22.07 8.52 12.58
C GLU A 165 22.60 7.07 12.55
N LEU A 166 23.42 6.74 11.55
CA LEU A 166 24.05 5.43 11.43
C LEU A 166 25.56 5.59 11.30
N ASP A 167 26.33 4.72 11.97
CA ASP A 167 27.76 4.59 11.71
C ASP A 167 27.96 3.75 10.44
N ILE A 168 28.35 4.42 9.36
CA ILE A 168 28.64 3.80 8.06
C ILE A 168 30.13 3.96 7.79
N LYS A 169 30.87 2.85 7.90
CA LYS A 169 32.32 2.78 7.67
C LYS A 169 33.13 3.70 8.59
N GLY A 170 32.72 3.87 9.85
CA GLY A 170 33.40 4.70 10.84
C GLY A 170 33.02 6.19 10.78
N GLU A 171 32.06 6.55 9.93
CA GLU A 171 31.51 7.90 9.82
C GLU A 171 30.04 7.89 10.27
N LEU A 172 29.70 8.80 11.19
CA LEU A 172 28.31 9.00 11.59
C LEU A 172 27.56 9.76 10.49
N ARG A 173 26.63 9.07 9.82
CA ARG A 173 25.85 9.60 8.71
C ARG A 173 24.41 9.89 9.14
N SER A 174 23.95 11.08 8.76
CA SER A 174 22.57 11.52 8.90
C SER A 174 21.72 10.95 7.77
N VAL A 175 20.94 9.91 8.04
CA VAL A 175 20.25 9.13 7.00
C VAL A 175 18.74 9.25 7.03
N ILE A 176 18.13 8.95 5.89
CA ILE A 176 16.72 8.63 5.72
C ILE A 176 16.61 7.22 5.14
N MET A 177 15.80 6.38 5.77
CA MET A 177 15.62 4.97 5.42
C MET A 177 14.20 4.71 4.92
N GLN A 178 14.07 3.86 3.91
CA GLN A 178 12.77 3.42 3.40
C GLN A 178 12.80 1.96 2.92
N ALA A 179 11.72 1.22 3.16
CA ALA A 179 11.46 -0.10 2.60
C ALA A 179 10.22 -0.07 1.67
N PRO A 180 10.28 0.53 0.47
CA PRO A 180 9.10 0.67 -0.40
C PRO A 180 8.54 -0.65 -0.93
N LYS A 181 7.42 -0.55 -1.66
CA LYS A 181 6.76 -1.70 -2.30
C LYS A 181 7.71 -2.53 -3.16
N ASN A 182 8.72 -1.93 -3.79
CA ASN A 182 9.58 -2.59 -4.78
C ASN A 182 10.54 -3.66 -4.20
N GLY A 183 10.66 -3.76 -2.87
CA GLY A 183 11.41 -4.81 -2.17
C GLY A 183 12.90 -4.56 -1.93
N PHE A 184 13.39 -3.35 -2.21
CA PHE A 184 14.72 -2.88 -1.80
C PHE A 184 14.64 -1.98 -0.57
N PHE A 185 15.64 -2.08 0.31
CA PHE A 185 15.78 -1.25 1.50
C PHE A 185 16.81 -0.18 1.21
N TYR A 186 16.39 1.07 1.23
CA TYR A 186 17.20 2.22 0.87
C TYR A 186 17.70 2.91 2.12
N VAL A 187 18.98 3.27 2.10
CA VAL A 187 19.60 4.21 3.04
C VAL A 187 20.15 5.36 2.21
N LEU A 188 19.64 6.57 2.42
CA LEU A 188 20.10 7.77 1.74
C LEU A 188 20.65 8.76 2.76
N ASP A 189 21.59 9.61 2.34
CA ASP A 189 21.93 10.82 3.09
C ASP A 189 20.74 11.79 3.03
N ARG A 190 20.18 12.15 4.19
CA ARG A 190 18.95 12.97 4.22
C ARG A 190 19.20 14.45 3.90
N LYS A 191 20.45 14.89 3.86
CA LYS A 191 20.82 16.27 3.50
C LYS A 191 20.86 16.44 1.99
N THR A 192 21.38 15.45 1.27
CA THR A 192 21.71 15.56 -0.16
C THR A 192 20.87 14.65 -1.07
N GLY A 193 20.24 13.61 -0.54
CA GLY A 193 19.59 12.56 -1.33
C GLY A 193 20.55 11.52 -1.90
N GLU A 194 21.83 11.55 -1.51
CA GLU A 194 22.85 10.59 -1.96
C GLU A 194 22.47 9.16 -1.54
N LEU A 195 22.52 8.22 -2.48
CA LEU A 195 22.31 6.80 -2.19
C LEU A 195 23.53 6.19 -1.48
N LEU A 196 23.32 5.64 -0.28
CA LEU A 196 24.36 4.97 0.51
C LEU A 196 24.27 3.44 0.40
N SER A 197 23.05 2.91 0.32
CA SER A 197 22.79 1.48 0.04
C SER A 197 21.37 1.24 -0.45
N ALA A 198 21.20 0.16 -1.22
CA ALA A 198 19.92 -0.35 -1.70
C ALA A 198 19.98 -1.86 -1.89
N ASP A 199 19.44 -2.61 -0.93
CA ASP A 199 19.57 -4.07 -0.88
C ASP A 199 18.21 -4.75 -0.68
N LYS A 200 18.04 -5.95 -1.25
CA LYS A 200 16.74 -6.65 -1.19
C LYS A 200 16.41 -7.08 0.23
N PHE A 201 15.32 -6.55 0.79
CA PHE A 201 14.80 -7.01 2.09
C PHE A 201 13.74 -8.10 1.95
N GLY A 202 13.23 -8.34 0.74
CA GLY A 202 12.20 -9.34 0.43
C GLY A 202 12.48 -10.08 -0.88
N LYS A 203 11.51 -10.89 -1.32
CA LYS A 203 11.58 -11.54 -2.63
C LYS A 203 11.35 -10.50 -3.73
N VAL A 204 12.29 -10.41 -4.68
CA VAL A 204 12.27 -9.43 -5.79
C VAL A 204 12.70 -10.09 -7.08
N THR A 205 11.85 -10.01 -8.11
CA THR A 205 12.12 -10.52 -9.46
C THR A 205 12.10 -9.45 -10.54
N TRP A 206 11.51 -8.27 -10.32
CA TRP A 206 11.49 -7.20 -11.33
C TRP A 206 12.88 -6.62 -11.60
N ALA A 207 13.75 -6.52 -10.59
CA ALA A 207 15.14 -6.07 -10.74
C ALA A 207 16.14 -7.04 -10.11
N THR A 208 17.33 -7.08 -10.69
CA THR A 208 18.42 -7.94 -10.21
C THR A 208 19.12 -7.34 -8.99
N HIS A 209 19.40 -6.04 -9.03
CA HIS A 209 20.04 -5.23 -7.98
C HIS A 209 19.79 -3.73 -8.26
N VAL A 210 20.22 -2.85 -7.36
CA VAL A 210 20.44 -1.43 -7.65
C VAL A 210 21.92 -1.23 -7.94
N ASP A 211 22.21 -0.68 -9.11
CA ASP A 211 23.57 -0.33 -9.51
C ASP A 211 24.00 0.91 -8.71
N MET A 212 25.07 0.77 -7.93
CA MET A 212 25.52 1.82 -6.99
C MET A 212 26.28 2.97 -7.67
N ASP A 213 26.76 2.77 -8.90
CA ASP A 213 27.46 3.83 -9.66
C ASP A 213 26.46 4.82 -10.26
N THR A 214 25.33 4.30 -10.73
CA THR A 214 24.23 5.08 -11.30
C THR A 214 23.15 5.43 -10.28
N GLY A 215 23.07 4.67 -9.19
CA GLY A 215 21.99 4.72 -8.20
C GLY A 215 20.67 4.12 -8.68
N ARG A 216 20.67 3.37 -9.79
CA ARG A 216 19.45 2.94 -10.51
C ARG A 216 19.22 1.43 -10.43
N PRO A 217 17.96 0.98 -10.31
CA PRO A 217 17.63 -0.44 -10.43
C PRO A 217 17.99 -1.01 -11.81
N VAL A 218 18.59 -2.20 -11.82
CA VAL A 218 18.85 -2.97 -13.04
C VAL A 218 17.69 -3.96 -13.25
N GLU A 219 16.75 -3.56 -14.10
CA GLU A 219 15.59 -4.37 -14.48
C GLU A 219 16.01 -5.77 -14.97
N SER A 220 15.27 -6.78 -14.53
CA SER A 220 15.46 -8.16 -14.96
C SER A 220 14.68 -8.44 -16.24
N LYS A 221 14.91 -9.61 -16.84
CA LYS A 221 14.12 -10.08 -17.99
C LYS A 221 12.61 -10.22 -17.72
N PHE A 222 12.17 -10.21 -16.46
CA PHE A 222 10.76 -10.33 -16.09
C PHE A 222 10.03 -8.98 -15.99
N ALA A 223 10.78 -7.88 -15.88
CA ALA A 223 10.24 -6.54 -15.60
C ALA A 223 9.27 -6.07 -16.70
N ASP A 224 9.66 -6.26 -17.96
CA ASP A 224 8.91 -5.87 -19.15
C ASP A 224 7.86 -6.93 -19.52
N TYR A 225 6.74 -6.93 -18.80
CA TYR A 225 5.63 -7.84 -19.07
C TYR A 225 4.94 -7.55 -20.40
N GLN A 226 5.01 -6.30 -20.88
CA GLN A 226 4.50 -5.87 -22.18
C GLN A 226 5.17 -6.69 -23.30
N LYS A 227 6.51 -6.72 -23.33
CA LYS A 227 7.27 -7.47 -24.34
C LYS A 227 7.18 -8.98 -24.17
N ASN A 228 7.02 -9.46 -22.94
CA ASN A 228 6.97 -10.90 -22.64
C ASN A 228 5.62 -11.56 -22.94
N GLY A 229 4.57 -10.78 -23.23
CA GLY A 229 3.19 -11.29 -23.29
C GLY A 229 2.65 -11.70 -21.91
N GLY A 230 3.25 -11.16 -20.85
CA GLY A 230 2.89 -11.36 -19.46
C GLY A 230 4.02 -11.95 -18.59
N SER A 231 4.08 -11.53 -17.33
CA SER A 231 5.10 -11.94 -16.36
C SER A 231 4.51 -12.17 -14.96
N ILE A 232 5.01 -13.17 -14.23
CA ILE A 232 4.80 -13.25 -12.78
C ILE A 232 5.92 -12.49 -12.07
N ILE A 233 5.57 -11.46 -11.32
CA ILE A 233 6.51 -10.52 -10.72
C ILE A 233 6.35 -10.50 -9.19
N TRP A 234 7.50 -10.43 -8.51
CA TRP A 234 7.60 -10.01 -7.12
C TRP A 234 8.38 -8.69 -7.03
N PRO A 235 7.97 -7.78 -6.14
CA PRO A 235 6.69 -7.80 -5.42
C PRO A 235 5.47 -7.56 -6.33
N SER A 236 4.27 -7.87 -5.85
CA SER A 236 3.00 -7.49 -6.52
C SER A 236 2.66 -6.00 -6.29
N PRO A 237 1.52 -5.48 -6.80
CA PRO A 237 1.00 -4.16 -6.43
C PRO A 237 0.80 -3.96 -4.91
N TYR A 238 0.67 -5.05 -4.15
CA TYR A 238 0.63 -4.98 -2.69
C TYR A 238 2.00 -4.70 -2.05
N GLY A 239 3.09 -4.83 -2.81
CA GLY A 239 4.46 -4.56 -2.38
C GLY A 239 5.06 -5.61 -1.45
N ALA A 240 6.39 -5.58 -1.30
CA ALA A 240 7.10 -6.33 -0.27
C ALA A 240 6.86 -5.74 1.13
N HIS A 241 6.56 -4.45 1.19
CA HIS A 241 6.10 -3.70 2.35
C HIS A 241 5.12 -2.64 1.86
N ASN A 242 4.10 -2.32 2.66
CA ASN A 242 3.04 -1.38 2.29
C ASN A 242 2.91 -0.32 3.41
N TRP A 243 1.72 0.23 3.65
CA TRP A 243 1.50 1.34 4.59
C TRP A 243 1.71 1.00 6.08
N GLN A 244 1.74 -0.28 6.43
CA GLN A 244 1.86 -0.68 7.84
C GLN A 244 3.19 -0.19 8.40
N PRO A 245 3.23 0.58 9.50
CA PRO A 245 4.49 1.17 9.96
C PRO A 245 5.58 0.13 10.28
N MET A 246 6.82 0.43 9.89
CA MET A 246 8.05 -0.16 10.42
C MET A 246 8.55 0.64 11.64
N SER A 247 9.51 0.09 12.38
CA SER A 247 10.13 0.80 13.51
C SER A 247 11.63 0.57 13.59
N PHE A 248 12.38 1.60 13.95
CA PHE A 248 13.82 1.54 14.14
C PHE A 248 14.15 1.59 15.64
N SER A 249 15.09 0.75 16.08
CA SER A 249 15.66 0.83 17.42
C SER A 249 17.08 1.37 17.35
N THR A 250 17.32 2.50 18.00
CA THR A 250 18.66 3.09 18.14
C THR A 250 19.57 2.22 19.02
N LYS A 251 19.02 1.35 19.86
CA LYS A 251 19.78 0.44 20.71
C LYS A 251 20.29 -0.79 19.96
N THR A 252 19.43 -1.44 19.17
CA THR A 252 19.81 -2.62 18.37
C THR A 252 20.40 -2.23 17.01
N GLN A 253 20.17 -0.99 16.56
CA GLN A 253 20.46 -0.50 15.22
C GLN A 253 19.73 -1.30 14.12
N LEU A 254 18.61 -1.94 14.46
CA LEU A 254 17.80 -2.72 13.52
C LEU A 254 16.53 -1.97 13.14
N MET A 255 16.13 -2.14 11.88
CA MET A 255 14.81 -1.78 11.37
C MET A 255 13.90 -3.00 11.36
N TYR A 256 12.78 -2.93 12.06
CA TYR A 256 11.77 -3.99 12.09
C TYR A 256 10.70 -3.69 11.05
N ILE A 257 10.50 -4.60 10.08
CA ILE A 257 9.68 -4.39 8.88
C ILE A 257 8.59 -5.47 8.80
N PRO A 258 7.31 -5.10 8.60
CA PRO A 258 6.28 -6.05 8.19
C PRO A 258 6.45 -6.33 6.70
N VAL A 259 7.13 -7.44 6.39
CA VAL A 259 7.40 -7.90 5.04
C VAL A 259 6.30 -8.85 4.58
N GLN A 260 5.98 -8.84 3.29
CA GLN A 260 5.07 -9.78 2.68
C GLN A 260 5.59 -10.26 1.33
N SER A 261 5.25 -11.49 0.98
CA SER A 261 5.57 -12.11 -0.29
C SER A 261 4.25 -12.45 -0.96
N ILE A 262 3.95 -11.76 -2.07
CA ILE A 262 2.73 -11.95 -2.84
C ILE A 262 3.12 -11.76 -4.31
N PRO A 263 3.07 -12.80 -5.18
CA PRO A 263 3.23 -12.60 -6.62
C PRO A 263 2.03 -11.91 -7.24
N ALA A 264 2.25 -11.20 -8.34
CA ALA A 264 1.20 -10.83 -9.27
C ALA A 264 1.57 -11.26 -10.68
N PHE A 265 0.58 -11.69 -11.46
CA PHE A 265 0.71 -11.80 -12.90
C PHE A 265 0.35 -10.45 -13.52
N PHE A 266 1.26 -9.90 -14.31
CA PHE A 266 1.04 -8.69 -15.09
C PHE A 266 0.89 -9.06 -16.55
N SER A 267 -0.12 -8.49 -17.21
CA SER A 267 -0.30 -8.53 -18.65
C SER A 267 -0.75 -7.16 -19.12
N ALA A 268 -0.28 -6.72 -20.28
CA ALA A 268 -0.59 -5.41 -20.82
C ALA A 268 -1.97 -5.39 -21.47
N GLU A 269 -2.76 -4.35 -21.18
CA GLU A 269 -3.88 -3.99 -22.05
C GLU A 269 -3.36 -3.31 -23.32
N LYS A 270 -4.15 -3.36 -24.40
CA LYS A 270 -3.79 -2.68 -25.66
C LYS A 270 -3.95 -1.16 -25.56
N ASP A 271 -4.95 -0.73 -24.81
CA ASP A 271 -5.37 0.64 -24.66
C ASP A 271 -5.96 0.86 -23.26
N VAL A 272 -5.90 2.11 -22.76
CA VAL A 272 -6.57 2.50 -21.52
C VAL A 272 -7.80 3.33 -21.86
N GLU A 273 -8.98 2.75 -21.70
CA GLU A 273 -10.21 3.51 -21.65
C GLU A 273 -10.37 4.11 -20.24
N TYR A 274 -10.18 5.42 -20.10
CA TYR A 274 -10.38 6.08 -18.81
C TYR A 274 -11.86 6.03 -18.40
N ARG A 275 -12.13 5.39 -17.26
CA ARG A 275 -13.46 5.23 -16.67
C ARG A 275 -13.50 5.92 -15.31
N VAL A 276 -14.40 6.89 -15.18
CA VAL A 276 -14.61 7.64 -13.93
C VAL A 276 -15.03 6.67 -12.81
N ASN A 277 -14.51 6.87 -11.59
CA ASN A 277 -14.75 6.01 -10.43
C ASN A 277 -14.35 4.52 -10.61
N ARG A 278 -13.50 4.20 -11.59
CA ARG A 278 -13.00 2.84 -11.84
C ARG A 278 -11.48 2.82 -11.87
N TRP A 279 -10.92 1.63 -11.68
CA TRP A 279 -9.48 1.42 -11.80
C TRP A 279 -9.07 1.53 -13.28
N ASN A 280 -8.08 2.38 -13.56
CA ASN A 280 -7.57 2.73 -14.88
C ASN A 280 -6.08 2.36 -14.95
N THR A 281 -5.75 1.10 -14.67
CA THR A 281 -4.36 0.65 -14.45
C THR A 281 -3.60 0.38 -15.74
N GLY A 282 -4.28 0.12 -16.86
CA GLY A 282 -3.67 -0.27 -18.13
C GLY A 282 -3.03 -1.65 -18.13
N VAL A 283 -3.41 -2.49 -17.15
CA VAL A 283 -3.01 -3.89 -17.04
C VAL A 283 -4.24 -4.78 -16.92
N ASP A 284 -4.19 -5.95 -17.55
CA ASP A 284 -5.25 -6.95 -17.46
C ASP A 284 -5.12 -7.70 -16.13
N LEU A 285 -5.91 -7.28 -15.15
CA LEU A 285 -6.02 -7.94 -13.84
C LEU A 285 -6.98 -9.13 -13.83
N ASN A 286 -7.70 -9.36 -14.95
CA ASN A 286 -8.72 -10.40 -15.10
C ASN A 286 -8.12 -11.74 -15.57
N THR A 287 -6.87 -11.74 -16.05
CA THR A 287 -6.12 -12.95 -16.43
C THR A 287 -5.66 -13.76 -15.23
N ASN A 288 -6.62 -14.21 -14.42
CA ASN A 288 -6.42 -15.31 -13.50
C ASN A 288 -6.41 -16.60 -14.34
N ARG A 289 -5.24 -17.23 -14.50
CA ARG A 289 -5.21 -18.57 -15.09
C ARG A 289 -5.84 -19.51 -14.08
N ASP A 290 -7.05 -19.98 -14.36
CA ASP A 290 -7.69 -21.04 -13.59
C ASP A 290 -6.69 -22.20 -13.49
N PRO A 291 -6.17 -22.50 -12.29
CA PRO A 291 -5.23 -23.58 -12.14
C PRO A 291 -5.94 -24.85 -12.61
N LYS A 292 -5.30 -25.62 -13.51
CA LYS A 292 -5.84 -26.91 -14.01
C LYS A 292 -6.31 -27.85 -12.89
N SER A 293 -5.85 -27.62 -11.67
CA SER A 293 -6.34 -28.22 -10.44
C SER A 293 -6.47 -27.16 -9.35
N TRP A 294 -7.67 -27.03 -8.76
CA TRP A 294 -7.92 -26.15 -7.62
C TRP A 294 -7.00 -26.47 -6.42
N VAL A 295 -6.67 -27.76 -6.21
CA VAL A 295 -5.75 -28.20 -5.14
C VAL A 295 -4.33 -27.67 -5.38
N ALA A 296 -3.83 -27.79 -6.62
CA ALA A 296 -2.50 -27.31 -6.97
C ALA A 296 -2.43 -25.76 -6.93
N GLY A 297 -3.50 -25.09 -7.36
CA GLY A 297 -3.64 -23.64 -7.22
C GLY A 297 -3.59 -23.18 -5.78
N LYS A 298 -4.41 -23.81 -4.92
CA LYS A 298 -4.45 -23.53 -3.48
C LYS A 298 -3.10 -23.77 -2.81
N ALA A 299 -2.47 -24.91 -3.05
CA ALA A 299 -1.15 -25.23 -2.51
C ALA A 299 -0.08 -24.23 -2.97
N SER A 300 -0.16 -23.74 -4.21
CA SER A 300 0.74 -22.72 -4.73
C SER A 300 0.54 -21.38 -4.02
N VAL A 301 -0.72 -20.97 -3.79
CA VAL A 301 -1.03 -19.75 -3.03
C VAL A 301 -0.52 -19.87 -1.60
N ASP A 302 -0.84 -20.95 -0.90
CA ASP A 302 -0.41 -21.15 0.50
C ASP A 302 1.13 -21.22 0.64
N ALA A 303 1.85 -21.67 -0.38
CA ALA A 303 3.31 -21.71 -0.38
C ALA A 303 3.98 -20.37 -0.77
N LEU A 304 3.33 -19.57 -1.62
CA LEU A 304 3.93 -18.36 -2.20
C LEU A 304 3.45 -17.07 -1.53
N VAL A 305 2.32 -17.11 -0.82
CA VAL A 305 1.65 -15.96 -0.21
C VAL A 305 1.77 -16.02 1.31
N TYR A 306 2.72 -15.26 1.85
CA TYR A 306 3.03 -15.26 3.28
C TYR A 306 3.49 -13.88 3.75
N GLY A 307 3.57 -13.70 5.07
CA GLY A 307 4.13 -12.52 5.70
C GLY A 307 5.31 -12.86 6.59
N GLU A 308 6.12 -11.86 6.94
CA GLU A 308 7.24 -12.00 7.85
C GLU A 308 7.39 -10.72 8.69
N LEU A 309 7.76 -10.86 9.95
CA LEU A 309 8.42 -9.80 10.70
C LEU A 309 9.92 -9.93 10.44
N VAL A 310 10.54 -8.95 9.81
CA VAL A 310 11.97 -8.97 9.50
C VAL A 310 12.67 -7.91 10.33
N ALA A 311 13.71 -8.29 11.06
CA ALA A 311 14.69 -7.34 11.57
C ALA A 311 15.82 -7.20 10.56
N TRP A 312 15.88 -6.03 9.93
CA TRP A 312 16.87 -5.66 8.94
C TRP A 312 17.99 -4.83 9.58
N ASP A 313 19.23 -5.22 9.35
CA ASP A 313 20.41 -4.45 9.73
C ASP A 313 20.78 -3.52 8.56
N PRO A 314 20.53 -2.19 8.66
CA PRO A 314 20.77 -1.25 7.57
C PRO A 314 22.26 -1.03 7.30
N ILE A 315 23.14 -1.30 8.27
CA ILE A 315 24.60 -1.14 8.15
C ILE A 315 25.19 -2.36 7.46
N LYS A 316 24.80 -3.57 7.89
CA LYS A 316 25.24 -4.84 7.29
C LYS A 316 24.46 -5.23 6.04
N LYS A 317 23.35 -4.55 5.75
CA LYS A 317 22.51 -4.74 4.56
C LYS A 317 21.94 -6.16 4.47
N GLN A 318 21.50 -6.70 5.60
CA GLN A 318 21.01 -8.08 5.69
C GLN A 318 19.94 -8.25 6.77
N ARG A 319 19.21 -9.36 6.68
CA ARG A 319 18.29 -9.80 7.73
C ARG A 319 19.10 -10.27 8.94
N ALA A 320 18.90 -9.66 10.09
CA ALA A 320 19.46 -10.11 11.37
C ALA A 320 18.68 -11.33 11.89
N TRP A 321 17.35 -11.28 11.82
CA TRP A 321 16.45 -12.38 12.13
C TRP A 321 15.08 -12.16 11.46
N GLN A 322 14.24 -13.19 11.48
CA GLN A 322 12.89 -13.11 10.94
C GLN A 322 11.90 -14.03 11.69
N VAL A 323 10.64 -13.64 11.74
CA VAL A 323 9.50 -14.46 12.19
C VAL A 323 8.54 -14.65 11.02
N HIS A 324 8.25 -15.90 10.67
CA HIS A 324 7.35 -16.24 9.57
C HIS A 324 5.88 -16.23 10.00
N HIS A 325 5.03 -15.61 9.19
CA HIS A 325 3.58 -15.56 9.34
C HIS A 325 2.90 -16.26 8.15
N LYS A 326 1.91 -17.10 8.44
CA LYS A 326 1.19 -17.87 7.40
C LYS A 326 0.41 -17.02 6.39
N LYS A 327 0.15 -15.76 6.72
CA LYS A 327 -0.62 -14.83 5.87
C LYS A 327 0.13 -13.49 5.75
N PRO A 328 -0.02 -12.79 4.61
CA PRO A 328 0.54 -11.46 4.38
C PRO A 328 -0.26 -10.38 5.12
N SER A 329 0.02 -9.09 4.84
CA SER A 329 -0.68 -7.94 5.43
C SER A 329 -0.81 -8.04 6.95
N ASN A 330 0.33 -8.29 7.60
CA ASN A 330 0.44 -8.18 9.04
C ASN A 330 0.60 -6.71 9.43
N GLY A 331 0.28 -6.39 10.68
CA GLY A 331 0.21 -5.03 11.15
C GLY A 331 1.57 -4.34 11.29
N GLY A 332 1.48 -3.04 11.57
CA GLY A 332 2.64 -2.22 11.84
C GLY A 332 3.37 -2.64 13.12
N ILE A 333 4.53 -2.05 13.32
CA ILE A 333 5.48 -2.46 14.35
C ILE A 333 5.75 -1.30 15.31
N LEU A 334 5.93 -1.65 16.59
CA LEU A 334 6.44 -0.78 17.63
C LEU A 334 7.67 -1.43 18.26
N SER A 335 8.80 -0.73 18.31
CA SER A 335 9.97 -1.10 19.12
C SER A 335 10.10 -0.19 20.34
N THR A 336 10.62 -0.73 21.45
CA THR A 336 10.79 0.00 22.72
C THR A 336 12.18 -0.21 23.30
N GLU A 337 12.63 0.69 24.18
CA GLU A 337 13.90 0.58 24.92
C GLU A 337 13.96 -0.65 25.86
N GLY A 338 12.81 -1.27 26.15
CA GLY A 338 12.71 -2.51 26.93
C GLY A 338 13.07 -3.77 26.15
N ASP A 339 13.75 -3.66 25.01
CA ASP A 339 14.16 -4.78 24.14
C ASP A 339 12.98 -5.58 23.59
N LEU A 340 11.85 -4.92 23.36
CA LEU A 340 10.62 -5.51 22.82
C LEU A 340 10.21 -4.91 21.49
N VAL A 341 9.70 -5.78 20.61
CA VAL A 341 9.06 -5.46 19.33
C VAL A 341 7.62 -5.98 19.35
N PHE A 342 6.63 -5.12 19.13
CA PHE A 342 5.22 -5.49 19.11
C PHE A 342 4.68 -5.51 17.67
N GLN A 343 3.87 -6.52 17.34
CA GLN A 343 3.22 -6.61 16.03
C GLN A 343 1.85 -7.29 16.11
N GLY A 344 0.89 -6.75 15.38
CA GLY A 344 -0.37 -7.40 15.05
C GLY A 344 -0.30 -8.22 13.76
N THR A 345 -1.20 -9.18 13.57
CA THR A 345 -1.17 -10.06 12.38
C THR A 345 -2.56 -10.22 11.76
N TRP A 346 -2.59 -10.71 10.51
CA TRP A 346 -3.82 -10.99 9.76
C TRP A 346 -4.76 -11.95 10.51
N ASP A 347 -4.19 -12.92 11.22
CA ASP A 347 -4.97 -13.92 11.95
C ASP A 347 -5.49 -13.41 13.31
N GLY A 348 -5.20 -12.16 13.68
CA GLY A 348 -5.62 -11.56 14.95
C GLY A 348 -4.69 -11.88 16.12
N THR A 349 -3.49 -12.42 15.89
CA THR A 349 -2.47 -12.48 16.94
C THR A 349 -1.83 -11.10 17.11
N PHE A 350 -1.85 -10.55 18.33
CA PHE A 350 -1.03 -9.42 18.74
C PHE A 350 0.05 -9.91 19.69
N ALA A 351 1.33 -9.71 19.37
CA ALA A 351 2.43 -10.32 20.09
C ALA A 351 3.57 -9.35 20.37
N ALA A 352 4.35 -9.68 21.40
CA ALA A 352 5.63 -9.05 21.72
C ALA A 352 6.75 -10.06 21.47
N TYR A 353 7.80 -9.59 20.82
CA TYR A 353 8.98 -10.36 20.44
C TYR A 353 10.22 -9.74 21.07
N ASP A 354 11.21 -10.56 21.38
CA ASP A 354 12.56 -10.10 21.74
C ASP A 354 13.20 -9.36 20.56
N ALA A 355 13.73 -8.17 20.82
CA ALA A 355 14.27 -7.28 19.80
C ALA A 355 15.55 -7.78 19.11
N TYR A 356 16.28 -8.71 19.72
CA TYR A 356 17.58 -9.21 19.25
C TYR A 356 17.48 -10.50 18.45
N ASN A 357 16.48 -11.35 18.72
CA ASN A 357 16.36 -12.66 18.08
C ASN A 357 14.97 -13.01 17.53
N GLY A 358 13.94 -12.20 17.82
CA GLY A 358 12.59 -12.43 17.34
C GLY A 358 11.80 -13.51 18.10
N ASP A 359 12.29 -13.97 19.26
CA ASP A 359 11.58 -14.93 20.10
C ASP A 359 10.27 -14.33 20.59
N LYS A 360 9.17 -15.07 20.47
CA LYS A 360 7.86 -14.59 20.93
C LYS A 360 7.77 -14.72 22.45
N LEU A 361 7.74 -13.58 23.13
CA LEU A 361 7.73 -13.50 24.61
C LEU A 361 6.31 -13.41 25.19
N TRP A 362 5.38 -12.82 24.44
CA TRP A 362 3.99 -12.65 24.84
C TRP A 362 3.07 -12.61 23.63
N GLN A 363 1.81 -13.05 23.81
CA GLN A 363 0.78 -12.90 22.79
C GLN A 363 -0.62 -12.75 23.39
N TYR A 364 -1.48 -12.10 22.62
CA TYR A 364 -2.92 -11.98 22.82
C TYR A 364 -3.64 -12.37 21.52
N LYS A 365 -4.70 -13.16 21.64
CA LYS A 365 -5.56 -13.52 20.51
C LYS A 365 -6.76 -12.59 20.49
N SER A 366 -6.79 -11.72 19.49
CA SER A 366 -7.91 -10.84 19.20
C SER A 366 -8.96 -11.51 18.32
N ASP A 367 -10.13 -10.87 18.20
CA ASP A 367 -11.27 -11.36 17.43
C ASP A 367 -11.38 -10.75 16.02
N SER A 368 -10.36 -10.03 15.55
CA SER A 368 -10.19 -9.55 14.17
C SER A 368 -8.70 -9.34 13.87
N ALA A 369 -8.32 -9.07 12.63
CA ALA A 369 -6.95 -8.72 12.30
C ALA A 369 -6.48 -7.44 13.02
N VAL A 370 -5.19 -7.35 13.28
CA VAL A 370 -4.56 -6.16 13.87
C VAL A 370 -3.56 -5.61 12.86
N LEU A 371 -3.98 -4.62 12.08
CA LEU A 371 -3.20 -4.05 10.97
C LEU A 371 -2.49 -2.73 11.31
N ALA A 372 -3.04 -1.95 12.24
CA ALA A 372 -2.47 -0.66 12.61
C ALA A 372 -1.11 -0.83 13.30
N GLY A 373 -0.27 0.21 13.22
CA GLY A 373 0.93 0.31 14.07
C GLY A 373 0.53 0.46 15.54
N PRO A 374 1.10 -0.36 16.46
CA PRO A 374 0.92 -0.16 17.89
C PRO A 374 1.61 1.12 18.35
N MET A 375 1.21 1.62 19.51
CA MET A 375 1.80 2.79 20.15
C MET A 375 1.95 2.54 21.66
N THR A 376 2.91 3.20 22.31
CA THR A 376 3.08 3.15 23.76
C THR A 376 3.00 4.55 24.38
N TYR A 377 2.46 4.65 25.60
CA TYR A 377 2.42 5.89 26.39
C TYR A 377 2.52 5.59 27.88
N GLU A 378 2.76 6.63 28.67
CA GLU A 378 2.71 6.59 30.12
C GLU A 378 1.54 7.43 30.63
N LEU A 379 0.84 6.93 31.65
CA LEU A 379 -0.19 7.65 32.39
C LEU A 379 -0.05 7.32 33.88
N ASP A 380 0.10 8.35 34.71
CA ASP A 380 0.27 8.22 36.17
C ASP A 380 1.39 7.24 36.59
N GLY A 381 2.49 7.23 35.83
CA GLY A 381 3.64 6.35 36.08
C GLY A 381 3.46 4.89 35.62
N GLU A 382 2.36 4.57 34.93
CA GLU A 382 2.13 3.26 34.33
C GLU A 382 2.25 3.31 32.80
N GLN A 383 2.99 2.36 32.22
CA GLN A 383 3.10 2.21 30.78
C GLN A 383 1.92 1.42 30.21
N TYR A 384 1.40 1.91 29.09
CA TYR A 384 0.32 1.31 28.31
C TYR A 384 0.77 1.08 26.86
N ILE A 385 0.40 -0.07 26.29
CA ILE A 385 0.51 -0.37 24.86
C ILE A 385 -0.90 -0.33 24.27
N ALA A 386 -1.12 0.46 23.23
CA ALA A 386 -2.41 0.55 22.55
C ALA A 386 -2.28 0.20 21.07
N VAL A 387 -3.30 -0.47 20.52
CA VAL A 387 -3.36 -0.78 19.09
C VAL A 387 -4.81 -0.83 18.61
N ALA A 388 -5.06 -0.24 17.43
CA ALA A 388 -6.35 -0.34 16.77
C ALA A 388 -6.46 -1.70 16.05
N GLN A 389 -7.42 -2.51 16.49
CA GLN A 389 -7.83 -3.75 15.85
C GLN A 389 -8.90 -3.45 14.79
N GLY A 390 -8.79 -4.10 13.64
CA GLY A 390 -9.76 -4.03 12.55
C GLY A 390 -9.17 -4.64 11.27
N SER A 391 -9.93 -5.55 10.66
CA SER A 391 -9.65 -6.07 9.33
C SER A 391 -9.99 -5.02 8.27
N GLY A 392 -9.15 -4.85 7.26
CA GLY A 392 -9.34 -3.82 6.24
C GLY A 392 -8.14 -3.68 5.31
N GLY A 393 -8.10 -2.56 4.59
CA GLY A 393 -7.10 -2.33 3.55
C GLY A 393 -7.34 -3.17 2.30
N THR A 394 -6.69 -2.79 1.20
CA THR A 394 -6.94 -3.37 -0.12
C THR A 394 -6.75 -4.88 -0.15
N LEU A 395 -5.69 -5.41 0.47
CA LEU A 395 -5.40 -6.85 0.41
C LEU A 395 -6.49 -7.72 1.08
N MET A 396 -7.02 -7.30 2.23
CA MET A 396 -8.09 -8.05 2.91
C MET A 396 -9.45 -7.92 2.21
N LEU A 397 -9.64 -6.86 1.41
CA LEU A 397 -10.83 -6.72 0.57
C LEU A 397 -10.76 -7.61 -0.68
N THR A 398 -9.57 -7.78 -1.26
CA THR A 398 -9.38 -8.50 -2.53
C THR A 398 -9.11 -9.99 -2.35
N ILE A 399 -8.40 -10.39 -1.29
CA ILE A 399 -8.10 -11.80 -0.98
C ILE A 399 -8.95 -12.26 0.20
N GLY A 400 -9.84 -13.21 -0.05
CA GLY A 400 -10.72 -13.77 0.97
C GLY A 400 -10.79 -15.29 1.00
N ASP A 401 -11.75 -15.78 1.79
CA ASP A 401 -11.86 -17.19 2.12
C ASP A 401 -12.73 -17.95 1.11
N GLU A 402 -12.34 -19.19 0.83
CA GLU A 402 -13.14 -20.11 0.03
C GLU A 402 -14.43 -20.54 0.75
N LEU A 403 -14.32 -20.79 2.05
CA LEU A 403 -15.40 -21.34 2.88
C LEU A 403 -16.14 -20.26 3.65
N GLN A 404 -17.46 -20.46 3.81
CA GLN A 404 -18.31 -19.60 4.63
C GLN A 404 -18.01 -19.77 6.12
N ARG A 405 -17.70 -18.68 6.81
CA ARG A 405 -17.39 -18.66 8.25
C ARG A 405 -18.29 -17.68 9.00
N ASN A 406 -18.53 -17.93 10.28
CA ASN A 406 -19.26 -17.01 11.16
C ASN A 406 -18.35 -15.88 11.66
N LYS A 407 -17.75 -15.16 10.72
CA LYS A 407 -16.76 -14.12 10.99
C LYS A 407 -17.35 -12.75 10.66
N THR A 408 -17.17 -11.80 11.58
CA THR A 408 -17.47 -10.40 11.34
C THR A 408 -16.25 -9.57 11.75
N ASN A 409 -15.96 -8.52 10.98
CA ASN A 409 -14.88 -7.63 11.35
C ASN A 409 -15.25 -6.87 12.64
N GLN A 410 -14.43 -7.03 13.69
CA GLN A 410 -14.58 -6.37 14.97
C GLN A 410 -13.55 -5.25 15.10
N ASN A 411 -14.02 -4.00 15.12
CA ASN A 411 -13.17 -2.82 15.28
C ASN A 411 -13.10 -2.42 16.75
N LYS A 412 -11.90 -2.42 17.34
CA LYS A 412 -11.68 -2.11 18.77
C LYS A 412 -10.37 -1.36 18.96
N LEU A 413 -10.31 -0.54 20.01
CA LEU A 413 -9.04 -0.11 20.58
C LEU A 413 -8.64 -1.11 21.67
N LEU A 414 -7.57 -1.86 21.44
CA LEU A 414 -7.00 -2.74 22.46
C LEU A 414 -5.96 -1.94 23.25
N VAL A 415 -6.02 -2.01 24.58
CA VAL A 415 -5.07 -1.34 25.48
C VAL A 415 -4.57 -2.35 26.51
N PHE A 416 -3.26 -2.47 26.62
CA PHE A 416 -2.56 -3.42 27.47
C PHE A 416 -1.70 -2.66 28.47
N LYS A 417 -1.65 -3.16 29.70
CA LYS A 417 -0.64 -2.78 30.70
C LYS A 417 -0.18 -4.01 31.46
N ARG A 418 0.92 -3.90 32.19
CA ARG A 418 1.41 -5.00 33.05
C ARG A 418 0.46 -5.20 34.24
N GLY A 419 0.10 -6.45 34.52
CA GLY A 419 -0.70 -6.83 35.68
C GLY A 419 -1.45 -8.13 35.49
N GLN A 420 -2.12 -8.60 36.53
CA GLN A 420 -3.06 -9.71 36.46
C GLN A 420 -4.48 -9.15 36.51
N PHE A 421 -5.17 -9.26 35.38
CA PHE A 421 -6.56 -8.85 35.24
C PHE A 421 -7.33 -10.14 34.97
N ASN A 422 -8.25 -10.53 35.85
CA ASN A 422 -9.10 -11.71 35.68
C ASN A 422 -10.10 -11.50 34.52
N GLN A 423 -9.59 -11.30 33.32
CA GLN A 423 -10.36 -11.04 32.11
C GLN A 423 -10.63 -12.36 31.39
N THR A 424 -11.89 -12.55 31.00
CA THR A 424 -12.29 -13.59 30.06
C THR A 424 -12.16 -13.04 28.65
N ASN A 425 -11.31 -13.65 27.82
CA ASN A 425 -11.20 -13.31 26.41
C ASN A 425 -12.30 -14.02 25.62
N THR A 426 -13.14 -13.25 24.93
CA THR A 426 -14.05 -13.79 23.92
C THR A 426 -13.29 -13.90 22.60
N VAL A 427 -12.99 -15.13 22.18
CA VAL A 427 -12.41 -15.36 20.85
C VAL A 427 -13.55 -15.39 19.83
N ALA A 428 -13.38 -14.74 18.67
CA ALA A 428 -14.35 -14.89 17.58
C ALA A 428 -14.49 -16.35 17.18
N SER A 429 -15.72 -16.79 16.91
CA SER A 429 -15.96 -18.11 16.32
C SER A 429 -15.37 -18.15 14.91
N GLU A 430 -14.51 -19.12 14.65
CA GLU A 430 -14.03 -19.46 13.30
C GLU A 430 -14.86 -20.59 12.66
N GLU A 431 -15.99 -20.95 13.27
CA GLU A 431 -16.83 -22.06 12.82
C GLU A 431 -17.38 -21.82 11.42
N LEU A 432 -17.45 -22.92 10.67
CA LEU A 432 -18.11 -22.94 9.38
C LEU A 432 -19.60 -22.72 9.57
N THR A 433 -20.18 -21.84 8.75
CA THR A 433 -21.62 -21.63 8.75
C THR A 433 -22.30 -22.61 7.80
N THR A 434 -23.55 -22.95 8.10
CA THR A 434 -24.40 -23.71 7.18
C THR A 434 -24.60 -22.92 5.88
N ILE A 435 -24.09 -23.47 4.77
CA ILE A 435 -24.35 -22.95 3.43
C ILE A 435 -25.79 -23.33 3.07
N ARG A 436 -26.65 -22.33 2.84
CA ARG A 436 -28.01 -22.56 2.32
C ARG A 436 -27.92 -22.74 0.81
N ALA A 437 -28.62 -23.74 0.28
CA ALA A 437 -28.76 -23.89 -1.17
C ALA A 437 -29.44 -22.65 -1.76
N LEU A 438 -29.00 -22.23 -2.94
CA LEU A 438 -29.69 -21.17 -3.69
C LEU A 438 -31.11 -21.65 -4.01
N GLY A 439 -32.10 -20.76 -3.85
CA GLY A 439 -33.50 -21.03 -4.21
C GLY A 439 -33.76 -21.08 -5.71
N HIS A 440 -32.73 -20.85 -6.53
CA HIS A 440 -32.82 -20.78 -7.99
C HIS A 440 -31.65 -21.54 -8.64
N THR A 441 -31.88 -22.10 -9.82
CA THR A 441 -30.86 -22.78 -10.62
C THR A 441 -29.87 -21.77 -11.18
N ALA A 442 -28.57 -22.03 -11.04
CA ALA A 442 -27.54 -21.23 -11.69
C ALA A 442 -27.66 -21.36 -13.23
N ASN A 443 -27.35 -20.27 -13.94
CA ASN A 443 -27.23 -20.34 -15.40
C ASN A 443 -26.04 -21.25 -15.76
N THR A 444 -26.20 -22.07 -16.80
CA THR A 444 -25.19 -23.03 -17.25
C THR A 444 -24.54 -22.65 -18.58
N ASP A 445 -24.94 -21.54 -19.20
CA ASP A 445 -24.34 -21.01 -20.42
C ASP A 445 -22.91 -20.53 -20.15
N PRO A 446 -21.87 -21.20 -20.69
CA PRO A 446 -20.48 -20.86 -20.43
C PRO A 446 -20.11 -19.45 -20.90
N ASP A 447 -20.70 -18.96 -21.99
CA ASP A 447 -20.35 -17.64 -22.54
C ASP A 447 -20.93 -16.53 -21.67
N LEU A 448 -22.15 -16.71 -21.17
CA LEU A 448 -22.77 -15.77 -20.24
C LEU A 448 -22.06 -15.76 -18.88
N ILE A 449 -21.63 -16.92 -18.37
CA ILE A 449 -20.83 -17.01 -17.14
C ILE A 449 -19.53 -16.24 -17.31
N LYS A 450 -18.81 -16.47 -18.42
CA LYS A 450 -17.54 -15.79 -18.71
C LYS A 450 -17.72 -14.27 -18.84
N LEU A 451 -18.80 -13.81 -19.45
CA LEU A 451 -19.15 -12.39 -19.50
C LEU A 451 -19.40 -11.83 -18.10
N GLY A 452 -20.17 -12.55 -17.27
CA GLY A 452 -20.47 -12.18 -15.89
C GLY A 452 -19.22 -12.10 -15.01
N GLU A 453 -18.28 -13.04 -15.18
CA GLU A 453 -16.97 -13.01 -14.51
C GLU A 453 -16.20 -11.73 -14.87
N SER A 454 -16.05 -11.43 -16.16
CA SER A 454 -15.37 -10.21 -16.62
C SER A 454 -16.00 -8.93 -16.04
N ILE A 455 -17.34 -8.83 -16.06
CA ILE A 455 -18.05 -7.68 -15.47
C ILE A 455 -17.80 -7.61 -13.96
N TYR A 456 -17.85 -8.76 -13.26
CA TYR A 456 -17.61 -8.84 -11.83
C TYR A 456 -16.21 -8.38 -11.45
N HIS A 457 -15.16 -8.87 -12.11
CA HIS A 457 -13.78 -8.51 -11.75
C HIS A 457 -13.51 -7.02 -11.96
N ASN A 458 -14.06 -6.42 -13.02
CA ASN A 458 -13.88 -5.01 -13.34
C ASN A 458 -14.66 -4.04 -12.42
N ASN A 459 -15.72 -4.51 -11.74
CA ASN A 459 -16.64 -3.61 -11.01
C ASN A 459 -16.84 -3.96 -9.52
N CYS A 460 -16.68 -5.24 -9.16
CA CYS A 460 -17.06 -5.77 -7.85
C CYS A 460 -15.87 -6.36 -7.10
N GLY A 461 -14.91 -6.95 -7.82
CA GLY A 461 -13.83 -7.77 -7.25
C GLY A 461 -12.91 -7.02 -6.28
N SER A 462 -12.73 -5.71 -6.45
CA SER A 462 -11.92 -4.87 -5.56
C SER A 462 -12.52 -4.70 -4.15
N CYS A 463 -13.84 -4.89 -4.00
CA CYS A 463 -14.57 -4.77 -2.75
C CYS A 463 -15.06 -6.13 -2.20
N HIS A 464 -15.62 -6.96 -3.07
CA HIS A 464 -16.25 -8.23 -2.70
C HIS A 464 -15.32 -9.45 -2.86
N GLY A 465 -14.05 -9.20 -3.12
CA GLY A 465 -13.02 -10.22 -3.30
C GLY A 465 -12.91 -10.72 -4.74
N ILE A 466 -11.68 -11.05 -5.14
CA ILE A 466 -11.40 -11.68 -6.43
C ILE A 466 -12.14 -13.02 -6.47
N ASN A 467 -12.77 -13.33 -7.61
CA ASN A 467 -13.59 -14.54 -7.80
C ASN A 467 -14.75 -14.67 -6.78
N ALA A 468 -15.26 -13.55 -6.24
CA ALA A 468 -16.27 -13.52 -5.18
C ALA A 468 -15.86 -14.20 -3.87
N LEU A 469 -14.56 -14.25 -3.60
CA LEU A 469 -13.98 -14.74 -2.34
C LEU A 469 -13.75 -13.56 -1.39
N SER A 470 -14.76 -13.21 -0.59
CA SER A 470 -14.64 -12.17 0.44
C SER A 470 -14.01 -12.69 1.73
N ASN A 471 -13.29 -11.81 2.45
CA ASN A 471 -12.75 -12.05 3.79
C ASN A 471 -13.65 -11.48 4.91
N TYR A 472 -14.93 -11.22 4.63
CA TYR A 472 -15.93 -10.75 5.60
C TYR A 472 -15.68 -9.33 6.16
N VAL A 473 -14.74 -8.58 5.58
CA VAL A 473 -14.67 -7.12 5.74
C VAL A 473 -15.88 -6.47 5.08
N LEU A 474 -16.23 -6.93 3.87
CA LEU A 474 -17.46 -6.62 3.16
C LEU A 474 -18.27 -7.91 2.91
N PRO A 475 -19.59 -7.83 2.66
CA PRO A 475 -20.43 -9.01 2.44
C PRO A 475 -19.89 -9.94 1.34
N ASN A 476 -19.95 -11.25 1.57
CA ASN A 476 -19.63 -12.25 0.56
C ASN A 476 -20.83 -12.49 -0.35
N LEU A 477 -20.70 -12.14 -1.64
CA LEU A 477 -21.81 -12.19 -2.59
C LEU A 477 -22.27 -13.61 -2.92
N ARG A 478 -21.43 -14.64 -2.71
CA ARG A 478 -21.82 -16.06 -2.90
C ARG A 478 -22.87 -16.54 -1.88
N TYR A 479 -23.06 -15.79 -0.79
CA TYR A 479 -23.93 -16.16 0.33
C TYR A 479 -24.98 -15.08 0.62
N MET A 480 -25.38 -14.33 -0.39
CA MET A 480 -26.42 -13.32 -0.23
C MET A 480 -27.80 -13.94 0.05
N SER A 481 -28.63 -13.23 0.80
CA SER A 481 -30.00 -13.70 1.10
C SER A 481 -30.87 -13.73 -0.15
N GLU A 482 -31.95 -14.52 -0.13
CA GLU A 482 -32.94 -14.56 -1.22
C GLU A 482 -33.52 -13.17 -1.52
N GLN A 483 -33.83 -12.38 -0.49
CA GLN A 483 -34.26 -10.99 -0.66
C GLN A 483 -33.18 -10.14 -1.37
N THR A 484 -31.91 -10.33 -1.04
CA THR A 484 -30.81 -9.63 -1.72
C THR A 484 -30.71 -10.03 -3.20
N HIS A 485 -31.00 -11.29 -3.55
CA HIS A 485 -31.08 -11.72 -4.93
C HIS A 485 -32.24 -11.04 -5.68
N LEU A 486 -33.42 -10.94 -5.07
CA LEU A 486 -34.58 -10.23 -5.65
C LEU A 486 -34.29 -8.74 -5.86
N ASP A 487 -33.58 -8.11 -4.93
CA ASP A 487 -33.24 -6.68 -4.98
C ASP A 487 -31.97 -6.37 -5.80
N PHE A 488 -31.33 -7.38 -6.41
CA PHE A 488 -29.97 -7.25 -6.97
C PHE A 488 -29.84 -6.08 -7.95
N ALA A 489 -30.77 -5.95 -8.90
CA ALA A 489 -30.75 -4.85 -9.87
C ALA A 489 -30.95 -3.48 -9.22
N SER A 490 -31.85 -3.36 -8.24
CA SER A 490 -32.05 -2.11 -7.50
C SER A 490 -30.82 -1.73 -6.66
N ILE A 491 -30.09 -2.72 -6.14
CA ILE A 491 -28.84 -2.49 -5.41
C ILE A 491 -27.73 -2.07 -6.37
N VAL A 492 -27.44 -2.89 -7.40
CA VAL A 492 -26.28 -2.72 -8.28
C VAL A 492 -26.48 -1.60 -9.28
N ILE A 493 -27.63 -1.53 -9.94
CA ILE A 493 -27.90 -0.46 -10.93
C ILE A 493 -28.46 0.78 -10.23
N GLY A 494 -29.45 0.59 -9.36
CA GLY A 494 -30.18 1.68 -8.70
C GLY A 494 -29.49 2.31 -7.49
N GLY A 495 -28.45 1.68 -6.92
CA GLY A 495 -27.70 2.24 -5.79
C GLY A 495 -28.50 2.36 -4.49
N THR A 496 -29.50 1.50 -4.25
CA THR A 496 -30.35 1.58 -3.03
C THR A 496 -29.57 1.43 -1.72
N ARG A 497 -28.32 0.97 -1.78
CA ARG A 497 -27.39 0.82 -0.64
C ARG A 497 -26.25 1.86 -0.63
N THR A 498 -26.38 2.98 -1.34
CA THR A 498 -25.35 4.05 -1.36
C THR A 498 -25.05 4.61 0.04
N HIS A 499 -26.07 4.70 0.91
CA HIS A 499 -25.89 5.09 2.32
C HIS A 499 -25.00 4.13 3.14
N LYS A 500 -24.71 2.93 2.63
CA LYS A 500 -23.78 1.95 3.21
C LYS A 500 -22.47 1.83 2.42
N GLY A 501 -22.23 2.72 1.46
CA GLY A 501 -21.04 2.71 0.60
C GLY A 501 -21.14 1.84 -0.67
N MET A 502 -22.29 1.19 -0.95
CA MET A 502 -22.51 0.46 -2.21
C MET A 502 -23.15 1.39 -3.24
N ILE A 503 -22.33 1.95 -4.14
CA ILE A 503 -22.77 2.85 -5.20
C ILE A 503 -23.62 2.13 -6.26
N GLY A 504 -24.45 2.91 -6.97
CA GLY A 504 -25.13 2.43 -8.18
C GLY A 504 -24.23 2.51 -9.41
N PHE A 505 -24.41 1.58 -10.35
CA PHE A 505 -23.57 1.40 -11.52
C PHE A 505 -24.25 1.80 -12.85
N TYR A 506 -25.47 2.36 -12.81
CA TYR A 506 -26.27 2.74 -14.00
C TYR A 506 -25.51 3.58 -15.04
N ALA A 507 -24.57 4.42 -14.60
CA ALA A 507 -23.80 5.29 -15.50
C ALA A 507 -22.58 4.61 -16.15
N THR A 508 -22.24 3.38 -15.73
CA THR A 508 -20.96 2.71 -16.04
C THR A 508 -21.10 1.25 -16.50
N LEU A 509 -22.29 0.67 -16.35
CA LEU A 509 -22.72 -0.64 -16.84
C LEU A 509 -23.94 -0.41 -17.72
#